data_AF-A0AAV7V3T0-F1
#
_entry.id   AF-A0AAV7V3T0-F1
#
_cell.length_a   1.000
_cell.length_b   1.000
_cell.length_c   1.000
_cell.angle_alpha   90.00
_cell.angle_beta   90.00
_cell.angle_gamma   90.00
#
_symmetry.space_group_name_H-M   'P 1'
#
loop_
_entity.id
_entity.type
_entity.pdbx_description
1 polymer ?
#
loop_
_entity_poly.entity_id
_entity_poly.type
_entity_poly.pdbx_seq_one_letter_code
_entity_poly.pdbx_strand_id
1 'polypeptide(L)'
;MGALMKVIAEQGDGPVDPLAAHTLQILEAIKDTKHSLEEQITTVVIEVGLLQGDHKTLLERVRGAVAKITVMQPTVKELSTKCVRMERKFKMLTDRVEDAESRAHRHNVCLVGVPEGKEGPSLELMEEKWLVESVLKGQPSKCFSVERAHRKPIRRQNPGVEP
;
A
#
# COMPACT_ATOMS: atom_id res chain seq x y z
N MET A 1 19.10 34.42 -61.42
CA MET A 1 17.94 35.09 -62.05
C MET A 1 18.36 36.28 -62.90
N GLY A 2 18.99 37.32 -62.33
CA GLY A 2 19.31 38.56 -63.07
C GLY A 2 20.24 38.42 -64.28
N ALA A 3 21.19 37.47 -64.28
CA ALA A 3 22.11 37.28 -65.41
C ALA A 3 21.54 36.38 -66.53
N LEU A 4 20.58 35.50 -66.22
CA LEU A 4 19.99 34.54 -67.17
C LEU A 4 18.73 35.10 -67.86
N MET A 5 17.95 35.93 -67.16
CA MET A 5 16.87 36.70 -67.81
C MET A 5 17.40 37.75 -68.79
N LYS A 6 18.63 38.24 -68.59
CA LYS A 6 19.23 39.26 -69.45
C LYS A 6 19.65 38.72 -70.83
N VAL A 7 19.98 37.43 -70.92
CA VAL A 7 20.35 36.76 -72.18
C VAL A 7 19.14 36.56 -73.10
N ILE A 8 17.94 36.39 -72.53
CA ILE A 8 16.69 36.21 -73.31
C ILE A 8 16.15 37.55 -73.82
N ALA A 9 16.38 38.66 -73.12
CA ALA A 9 15.93 39.98 -73.55
C ALA A 9 16.73 40.56 -74.73
N GLU A 10 17.92 40.03 -75.03
CA GLU A 10 18.79 40.50 -76.13
C GLU A 10 18.67 39.66 -77.41
N GLN A 11 17.91 38.56 -77.41
CA GLN A 11 17.62 37.77 -78.62
C GLN A 11 16.12 37.81 -78.95
N GLY A 12 15.83 38.25 -80.16
CA GLY A 12 14.51 38.65 -80.63
C GLY A 12 13.42 37.59 -80.64
N ASP A 13 12.22 38.13 -80.84
CA ASP A 13 10.90 37.53 -81.05
C ASP A 13 10.91 36.28 -81.97
N GLY A 14 11.12 35.11 -81.37
CA GLY A 14 11.04 33.80 -82.00
C GLY A 14 10.49 32.76 -81.01
N PRO A 15 9.84 31.67 -81.47
CA PRO A 15 9.18 30.73 -80.59
C PRO A 15 10.22 30.07 -79.68
N VAL A 16 10.05 30.24 -78.37
CA VAL A 16 10.90 29.65 -77.33
C VAL A 16 11.04 28.15 -77.60
N ASP A 17 12.27 27.68 -77.78
CA ASP A 17 12.56 26.25 -77.98
C ASP A 17 11.89 25.42 -76.86
N PRO A 18 10.97 24.49 -77.18
CA PRO A 18 10.26 23.69 -76.19
C PRO A 18 11.22 22.98 -75.22
N LEU A 19 12.40 22.58 -75.69
CA LEU A 19 13.39 21.89 -74.87
C LEU A 19 13.98 22.79 -73.77
N ALA A 20 14.21 24.08 -74.08
CA ALA A 20 14.71 25.06 -73.12
C ALA A 20 13.67 25.38 -72.03
N ALA A 21 12.39 25.46 -72.39
CA ALA A 21 11.30 25.66 -71.43
C ALA A 21 11.14 24.49 -70.45
N HIS A 22 11.23 23.24 -70.93
CA HIS A 22 11.17 22.04 -70.07
C HIS A 22 12.38 21.95 -69.14
N THR A 23 13.58 22.31 -69.64
CA THR A 23 14.80 22.30 -68.82
C THR A 23 14.71 23.32 -67.68
N LEU A 24 14.14 24.50 -67.91
CA LEU A 24 13.88 25.51 -66.87
C LEU A 24 12.88 25.01 -65.82
N GLN A 25 11.79 24.37 -66.24
CA GLN A 25 10.81 23.79 -65.31
C GLN A 25 11.43 22.72 -64.40
N ILE A 26 12.31 21.86 -64.95
CA ILE A 26 13.02 20.84 -64.18
C ILE A 26 13.95 21.49 -63.15
N LEU A 27 14.69 22.54 -63.54
CA LEU A 27 15.58 23.27 -62.63
C LEU A 27 14.82 23.98 -61.50
N GLU A 28 13.65 24.56 -61.81
CA GLU A 28 12.75 25.14 -60.80
C GLU A 28 12.28 24.06 -59.81
N ALA A 29 11.82 22.92 -60.31
CA ALA A 29 11.38 21.80 -59.46
C ALA A 29 12.53 21.23 -58.59
N ILE A 30 13.75 21.13 -59.12
CA ILE A 30 14.94 20.72 -58.34
C ILE A 30 15.23 21.74 -57.23
N LYS A 31 15.06 23.04 -57.50
CA LYS A 31 15.28 24.09 -56.52
C LYS A 31 14.22 24.06 -55.41
N ASP A 32 12.95 23.88 -55.77
CA ASP A 32 11.85 23.81 -54.82
C ASP A 32 11.96 22.57 -53.93
N THR A 33 12.27 21.41 -54.53
CA THR A 33 12.51 20.17 -53.77
C THR A 33 13.71 20.31 -52.85
N LYS A 34 14.81 20.93 -53.30
CA LYS A 34 15.96 21.24 -52.43
C LYS A 34 15.54 22.10 -51.24
N HIS A 35 14.82 23.20 -51.47
CA HIS A 35 14.37 24.08 -50.40
C HIS A 35 13.47 23.35 -49.40
N SER A 36 12.52 22.55 -49.90
CA SER A 36 11.63 21.75 -49.06
C SER A 36 12.40 20.72 -48.20
N LEU A 37 13.42 20.07 -48.78
CA LEU A 37 14.27 19.15 -48.03
C LEU A 37 15.11 19.88 -46.97
N GLU A 38 15.66 21.05 -47.28
CA GLU A 38 16.43 21.87 -46.32
C GLU A 38 15.55 22.28 -45.12
N GLU A 39 14.29 22.64 -45.36
CA GLU A 39 13.31 22.96 -44.32
C GLU A 39 12.98 21.74 -43.46
N GLN A 40 12.66 20.59 -44.08
CA GLN A 40 12.37 19.34 -43.35
C GLN A 40 13.56 18.88 -42.51
N ILE A 41 14.79 18.97 -43.04
CA ILE A 41 16.01 18.64 -42.30
C ILE A 41 16.16 19.56 -41.09
N THR A 42 15.90 20.85 -41.26
CA THR A 42 15.97 21.82 -40.15
C THR A 42 14.95 21.48 -39.06
N THR A 43 13.72 21.14 -39.44
CA THR A 43 12.69 20.69 -38.49
C THR A 43 13.12 19.44 -37.72
N VAL A 44 13.61 18.41 -38.43
CA VAL A 44 14.07 17.16 -37.78
C VAL A 44 15.22 17.43 -36.82
N VAL A 45 16.17 18.29 -37.17
CA VAL A 45 17.29 18.66 -36.27
C VAL A 45 16.78 19.33 -34.99
N ILE A 46 15.78 20.21 -35.10
CA ILE A 46 15.16 20.87 -33.94
C ILE A 46 14.46 19.83 -33.05
N GLU A 47 13.62 18.97 -33.63
CA GLU A 47 12.88 17.94 -32.89
C GLU A 47 13.83 16.96 -32.18
N VAL A 48 14.90 16.52 -32.84
CA VAL A 48 15.93 15.67 -32.23
C VAL A 48 16.62 16.38 -31.07
N GLY A 49 16.90 17.68 -31.19
CA GLY A 49 17.46 18.48 -30.11
C GLY A 49 16.52 18.56 -28.89
N LEU A 50 15.22 18.73 -29.11
CA LEU A 50 14.21 18.73 -28.06
C LEU A 50 14.13 17.36 -27.36
N LEU A 51 14.07 16.28 -28.14
CA LEU A 51 14.05 14.91 -27.60
C LEU A 51 15.29 14.59 -26.78
N GLN A 52 16.47 15.08 -27.17
CA GLN A 52 17.69 14.93 -26.39
C GLN A 52 17.62 15.68 -25.05
N GLY A 53 16.97 16.86 -25.03
CA GLY A 53 16.69 17.60 -23.80
C GLY A 53 15.78 16.81 -22.86
N ASP A 54 14.63 16.37 -23.36
CA ASP A 54 13.66 15.59 -22.59
C ASP A 54 14.27 14.28 -22.07
N HIS A 55 15.08 13.61 -22.88
CA HIS A 55 15.78 12.40 -22.49
C HIS A 55 16.73 12.62 -21.30
N LYS A 56 17.48 13.73 -21.29
CA LYS A 56 18.36 14.08 -20.16
C LYS A 56 17.55 14.34 -18.88
N THR A 57 16.48 15.12 -18.98
CA THR A 57 15.59 15.38 -17.84
C THR A 57 14.97 14.09 -17.31
N LEU A 58 14.56 13.17 -18.17
CA LEU A 58 14.02 11.88 -17.76
C LEU A 58 15.09 11.05 -17.03
N LEU A 59 16.33 10.99 -17.54
CA LEU A 59 17.43 10.29 -16.89
C LEU A 59 17.72 10.82 -15.49
N GLU A 60 17.71 12.14 -15.30
CA GLU A 60 17.90 12.75 -13.98
C GLU A 60 16.78 12.39 -13.01
N ARG A 61 15.52 12.43 -13.46
CA ARG A 61 14.36 12.03 -12.65
C ARG A 61 14.44 10.56 -12.25
N VAL A 62 14.78 9.68 -13.19
CA VAL A 62 14.92 8.23 -12.95
C VAL A 62 16.07 7.99 -11.97
N ARG A 63 17.24 8.61 -12.16
CA ARG A 63 18.37 8.49 -11.24
C ARG A 63 18.00 8.96 -9.83
N GLY A 64 17.29 10.08 -9.71
CA GLY A 64 16.80 10.58 -8.43
C GLY A 64 15.82 9.62 -7.75
N ALA A 65 14.89 9.02 -8.50
CA ALA A 65 13.96 8.02 -7.99
C ALA A 65 14.68 6.76 -7.51
N VAL A 66 15.62 6.23 -8.30
CA VAL A 66 16.43 5.05 -7.93
C VAL A 66 17.24 5.33 -6.67
N ALA A 67 17.88 6.50 -6.55
CA ALA A 67 18.62 6.87 -5.36
C ALA A 67 17.73 6.91 -4.10
N LYS A 68 16.52 7.49 -4.20
CA LYS A 68 15.54 7.49 -3.11
C LYS A 68 15.15 6.07 -2.70
N ILE A 69 14.86 5.19 -3.67
CA ILE A 69 14.51 3.79 -3.40
C ILE A 69 15.66 3.07 -2.69
N THR A 70 16.90 3.22 -3.17
CA THR A 70 18.08 2.61 -2.56
C THR A 70 18.26 3.02 -1.10
N VAL A 71 18.00 4.29 -0.76
CA VAL A 71 18.07 4.80 0.61
C VAL A 71 16.92 4.28 1.48
N MET A 72 15.71 4.18 0.94
CA MET A 72 14.52 3.76 1.71
C MET A 72 14.46 2.25 1.96
N GLN A 73 14.99 1.43 1.05
CA GLN A 73 14.95 -0.02 1.11
C GLN A 73 15.50 -0.63 2.42
N PRO A 74 16.67 -0.22 2.96
CA PRO A 74 17.17 -0.74 4.24
C PRO A 74 16.24 -0.38 5.41
N THR A 75 15.70 0.84 5.45
CA THR A 75 14.78 1.28 6.52
C THR A 75 13.50 0.45 6.52
N VAL A 76 12.92 0.18 5.35
CA VAL A 76 11.72 -0.67 5.22
C VAL A 76 12.02 -2.08 5.72
N LYS A 77 13.17 -2.65 5.36
CA LYS A 77 13.59 -3.98 5.80
C LYS A 77 13.80 -4.04 7.32
N GLU A 78 14.41 -3.01 7.89
CA GLU A 78 14.62 -2.92 9.34
C GLU A 78 13.30 -2.82 10.10
N LEU A 79 12.39 -1.94 9.65
CA LEU A 79 11.06 -1.77 10.24
C LEU A 79 10.23 -3.05 10.17
N SER A 80 10.23 -3.72 9.02
CA SER A 80 9.57 -5.03 8.87
C SER A 80 10.12 -6.05 9.87
N THR A 81 11.44 -6.13 10.01
CA THR A 81 12.09 -7.03 10.98
C THR A 81 11.74 -6.68 12.43
N LYS A 82 11.65 -5.39 12.76
CA LYS A 82 11.22 -4.91 14.08
C LYS A 82 9.77 -5.29 14.36
N CYS A 83 8.87 -5.14 13.39
CA CYS A 83 7.46 -5.50 13.50
C CYS A 83 7.29 -6.99 13.82
N VAL A 84 7.90 -7.87 13.02
CA VAL A 84 7.86 -9.33 13.24
C VAL A 84 8.39 -9.72 14.62
N ARG A 85 9.48 -9.08 15.08
CA ARG A 85 10.03 -9.34 16.41
C ARG A 85 9.08 -8.89 17.51
N MET A 86 8.41 -7.76 17.32
CA MET A 86 7.47 -7.19 18.30
C MET A 86 6.19 -8.02 18.37
N GLU A 87 5.65 -8.46 17.23
CA GLU A 87 4.51 -9.39 17.15
C GLU A 87 4.81 -10.70 17.88
N ARG A 88 6.01 -11.27 17.68
CA ARG A 88 6.42 -12.48 18.39
C ARG A 88 6.49 -12.28 19.90
N LYS A 89 7.06 -11.15 20.34
CA LYS A 89 7.13 -10.80 21.78
C LYS A 89 5.74 -10.59 22.36
N PHE A 90 4.86 -9.90 21.63
CA PHE A 90 3.49 -9.67 22.05
C PHE A 90 2.76 -10.99 22.22
N LYS A 91 2.79 -11.88 21.22
CA LYS A 91 2.20 -13.22 21.32
C LYS A 91 2.73 -13.99 22.52
N MET A 92 4.05 -14.05 22.71
CA MET A 92 4.65 -14.72 23.87
C MET A 92 4.16 -14.14 25.21
N LEU A 93 4.00 -12.81 25.30
CA LEU A 93 3.49 -12.18 26.52
C LEU A 93 2.00 -12.47 26.72
N THR A 94 1.20 -12.43 25.66
CA THR A 94 -0.22 -12.81 25.70
C THR A 94 -0.39 -14.25 26.17
N ASP A 95 0.35 -15.20 25.58
CA ASP A 95 0.31 -16.61 25.96
C ASP A 95 0.69 -16.80 27.44
N ARG A 96 1.68 -16.04 27.93
CA ARG A 96 2.09 -16.08 29.35
C ARG A 96 1.04 -15.50 30.29
N VAL A 97 0.36 -14.43 29.88
CA VAL A 97 -0.72 -13.82 30.67
C VAL A 97 -1.91 -14.78 30.73
N GLU A 98 -2.32 -15.35 29.61
CA GLU A 98 -3.41 -16.34 29.55
C GLU A 98 -3.11 -17.57 30.42
N ASP A 99 -1.89 -18.09 30.36
CA ASP A 99 -1.45 -19.22 31.19
C ASP A 99 -1.38 -18.85 32.68
N ALA A 100 -0.95 -17.63 33.02
CA ALA A 100 -0.96 -17.13 34.39
C ALA A 100 -2.38 -16.93 34.93
N GLU A 101 -3.29 -16.35 34.16
CA GLU A 101 -4.70 -16.18 34.51
C GLU A 101 -5.40 -17.54 34.66
N SER A 102 -5.15 -18.47 33.73
CA SER A 102 -5.67 -19.83 33.78
C SER A 102 -5.21 -20.55 35.05
N ARG A 103 -3.95 -20.39 35.45
CA ARG A 103 -3.45 -20.95 36.73
C ARG A 103 -4.07 -20.27 37.94
N ALA A 104 -4.19 -18.94 37.93
CA ALA A 104 -4.77 -18.17 39.03
C ALA A 104 -6.25 -18.50 39.24
N HIS A 105 -6.97 -18.86 38.19
CA HIS A 105 -8.39 -19.22 38.23
C HIS A 105 -8.65 -20.73 38.18
N ARG A 106 -7.61 -21.57 38.13
CA ARG A 106 -7.75 -23.03 37.99
C ARG A 106 -8.59 -23.68 39.10
N HIS A 107 -8.54 -23.10 40.30
CA HIS A 107 -9.25 -23.58 41.48
C HIS A 107 -10.51 -22.77 41.78
N ASN A 108 -10.88 -21.82 40.92
CA ASN A 108 -12.05 -20.99 41.11
C ASN A 108 -13.22 -21.59 40.34
N VAL A 109 -14.33 -21.81 41.02
CA VAL A 109 -15.61 -22.20 40.42
C VAL A 109 -16.54 -20.98 40.42
N CYS A 110 -17.39 -20.86 39.41
CA CYS A 110 -18.35 -19.76 39.30
C CYS A 110 -19.75 -20.32 39.22
N LEU A 111 -20.52 -20.20 40.30
CA LEU A 111 -21.94 -20.57 40.32
C LEU A 111 -22.78 -19.45 39.70
N VAL A 112 -23.62 -19.81 38.73
CA VAL A 112 -24.51 -18.88 38.02
C VAL A 112 -25.97 -19.27 38.30
N GLY A 113 -26.85 -18.27 38.47
CA GLY A 113 -28.27 -18.50 38.71
C GLY A 113 -28.66 -18.73 40.18
N VAL A 114 -27.74 -18.52 41.12
CA VAL A 114 -28.04 -18.59 42.57
C VAL A 114 -28.81 -17.32 42.97
N PRO A 115 -30.08 -17.40 43.40
CA PRO A 115 -30.87 -16.24 43.80
C PRO A 115 -30.32 -15.60 45.08
N GLU A 116 -30.38 -14.27 45.16
CA GLU A 116 -29.88 -13.51 46.30
C GLU A 116 -30.68 -13.82 47.57
N GLY A 117 -29.97 -14.02 48.69
CA GLY A 117 -30.58 -14.26 50.00
C GLY A 117 -30.95 -15.72 50.27
N LYS A 118 -30.77 -16.63 49.31
CA LYS A 118 -30.91 -18.09 49.52
C LYS A 118 -29.59 -18.77 49.88
N GLU A 119 -28.51 -18.02 50.01
CA GLU A 119 -27.17 -18.55 50.27
C GLU A 119 -26.97 -19.03 51.71
N GLY A 120 -27.84 -18.64 52.64
CA GLY A 120 -27.69 -18.93 54.06
C GLY A 120 -26.62 -18.06 54.72
N PRO A 121 -26.07 -18.49 55.87
CA PRO A 121 -25.21 -17.66 56.71
C PRO A 121 -23.76 -17.51 56.22
N SER A 122 -23.28 -18.43 55.36
CA SER A 122 -21.94 -18.38 54.78
C SER A 122 -21.99 -18.94 53.36
N LEU A 123 -21.40 -18.18 52.43
CA LEU A 123 -21.29 -18.53 51.02
C LEU A 123 -20.38 -19.75 50.81
N GLU A 124 -19.33 -19.87 51.63
CA GLU A 124 -18.38 -20.97 51.58
C GLU A 124 -19.07 -22.31 51.87
N LEU A 125 -19.91 -22.35 52.91
CA LEU A 125 -20.67 -23.54 53.27
C LEU A 125 -21.71 -23.91 52.22
N MET A 126 -22.35 -22.92 51.60
CA MET A 126 -23.27 -23.16 50.49
C MET A 126 -22.55 -23.78 49.29
N GLU A 127 -21.41 -23.20 48.90
CA GLU A 127 -20.62 -23.68 47.76
C GLU A 127 -20.06 -25.08 48.00
N GLU A 128 -19.55 -25.36 49.21
CA GLU A 128 -19.05 -26.68 49.58
C GLU A 128 -20.16 -27.74 49.52
N LYS A 129 -21.33 -27.45 50.10
CA LYS A 129 -22.50 -28.34 50.03
C LYS A 129 -22.94 -28.58 48.59
N TRP A 130 -23.03 -27.52 47.80
CA TRP A 130 -23.40 -27.62 46.39
C TRP A 130 -22.43 -28.51 45.61
N LEU A 131 -21.12 -28.40 45.88
CA LEU A 131 -20.09 -29.21 45.21
C LEU A 131 -20.23 -30.69 45.56
N VAL A 132 -20.45 -31.01 46.85
CA VAL A 132 -20.67 -32.38 47.31
C VAL A 132 -21.92 -32.98 46.69
N GLU A 133 -23.04 -32.24 46.71
CA GLU A 133 -24.33 -32.73 46.21
C GLU A 133 -24.35 -32.87 44.68
N SER A 134 -23.90 -31.84 43.96
CA SER A 134 -24.06 -31.74 42.51
C SER A 134 -22.94 -32.43 41.73
N VAL A 135 -21.69 -32.29 42.19
CA VAL A 135 -20.51 -32.78 41.46
C VAL A 135 -20.09 -34.15 41.97
N LEU A 136 -20.00 -34.31 43.30
CA LEU A 136 -19.52 -35.55 43.93
C LEU A 136 -20.64 -36.55 44.25
N LYS A 137 -21.89 -36.25 43.88
CA LYS A 137 -23.07 -37.12 44.08
C LYS A 137 -23.20 -37.61 45.53
N GLY A 138 -22.95 -36.73 46.49
CA GLY A 138 -23.08 -36.99 47.92
C GLY A 138 -21.89 -37.71 48.56
N GLN A 139 -20.79 -37.96 47.83
CA GLN A 139 -19.58 -38.52 48.44
C GLN A 139 -18.82 -37.42 49.19
N PRO A 140 -18.65 -37.54 50.52
CA PRO A 140 -17.86 -36.57 51.28
C PRO A 140 -16.40 -36.70 50.85
N SER A 141 -15.83 -35.61 50.34
CA SER A 141 -14.43 -35.59 49.97
C SER A 141 -13.62 -34.90 51.05
N LYS A 142 -12.62 -35.60 51.61
CA LYS A 142 -11.55 -34.99 52.41
C LYS A 142 -10.56 -34.17 51.56
N CYS A 143 -10.82 -34.03 50.25
CA CYS A 143 -9.82 -33.63 49.26
C CYS A 143 -9.95 -32.18 48.80
N PHE A 144 -10.98 -31.44 49.23
CA PHE A 144 -11.10 -30.02 48.92
C PHE A 144 -11.71 -29.24 50.09
N SER A 145 -11.38 -27.96 50.17
CA SER A 145 -11.98 -26.99 51.08
C SER A 145 -12.16 -25.68 50.35
N VAL A 146 -13.31 -25.01 50.53
CA VAL A 146 -13.54 -23.69 49.94
C VAL A 146 -12.79 -22.65 50.78
N GLU A 147 -11.72 -22.06 50.22
CA GLU A 147 -10.92 -21.04 50.91
C GLU A 147 -11.66 -19.70 51.00
N ARG A 148 -12.37 -19.32 49.93
CA ARG A 148 -13.09 -18.06 49.83
C ARG A 148 -14.25 -18.18 48.86
N ALA A 149 -15.42 -17.72 49.28
CA ALA A 149 -16.58 -17.57 48.40
C ALA A 149 -17.07 -16.12 48.43
N HIS A 150 -17.41 -15.58 47.27
CA HIS A 150 -17.94 -14.23 47.17
C HIS A 150 -18.81 -14.06 45.94
N ARG A 151 -19.81 -13.17 46.03
CA ARG A 151 -20.55 -12.70 44.87
C ARG A 151 -19.63 -11.85 43.99
N LYS A 152 -19.54 -12.17 42.70
CA LYS A 152 -18.85 -11.30 41.74
C LYS A 152 -19.63 -9.99 41.63
N PRO A 153 -18.97 -8.82 41.71
CA PRO A 153 -19.64 -7.54 41.50
C PRO A 153 -20.17 -7.50 40.08
N ILE A 154 -21.49 -7.54 39.93
CA ILE A 154 -22.16 -7.36 38.65
C ILE A 154 -22.09 -5.86 38.34
N ARG A 155 -21.55 -5.48 37.17
CA ARG A 155 -21.85 -4.15 36.62
C ARG A 155 -23.36 -4.11 36.43
N ARG A 156 -24.08 -3.26 37.18
CA ARG A 156 -25.52 -3.04 36.99
C ARG A 156 -25.78 -2.93 35.49
N GLN A 157 -26.44 -3.93 34.92
CA GLN A 157 -27.03 -3.77 33.60
C GLN A 157 -28.06 -2.65 33.72
N ASN A 158 -28.05 -1.70 32.79
CA ASN A 158 -29.07 -0.67 32.77
C ASN A 158 -30.44 -1.37 32.71
N PRO A 159 -31.42 -0.96 33.54
CA PRO A 159 -32.73 -1.60 33.54
C PRO A 159 -33.36 -1.43 32.16
N GLY A 160 -33.55 -2.53 31.43
CA GLY A 160 -34.22 -2.54 30.12
C GLY A 160 -33.63 -3.41 29.01
N VAL A 161 -32.56 -4.18 29.25
CA VAL A 161 -32.06 -5.15 28.26
C VAL A 161 -32.23 -6.55 28.82
N GLU A 162 -33.28 -7.24 28.37
CA GLU A 162 -33.45 -8.69 28.56
C GLU A 162 -32.44 -9.47 27.70
N PRO A 163 -32.06 -10.70 28.10
CA PRO A 163 -30.99 -11.49 27.48
C PRO A 163 -31.25 -11.89 26.02
#